data_AF-A0A0N0NHA2-F1
#
_entry.id   AF-A0A0N0NHA2-F1
#
_cell.length_a   1.000
_cell.length_b   1.000
_cell.length_c   1.000
_cell.angle_alpha   90.00
_cell.angle_beta   90.00
_cell.angle_gamma   90.00
#
_symmetry.space_group_name_H-M   'P 1'
#
loop_
_entity.id
_entity.type
_entity.pdbx_description
1 polymer ?
#
loop_
_entity_poly.entity_id
_entity_poly.type
_entity_poly.pdbx_seq_one_letter_code
_entity_poly.pdbx_strand_id
1 'polypeptide(L)'
;MTPDNPKQTVALATLASFGLGGIITPTASIALLVAPDALVTTATALSLSVRFVGGAIGYSIYYNVFVRKLTAFLPAYTATYAINAGLAPGAAETFVDALLTAPAQTATVPGLTPQILAAAPIGGRWAYAEALHFVWYTSIPFGVVACICRCFFTSTAKYQTNRVAVAL
;
A
#
# COMPACT_ATOMS: atom_id res chain seq x y z
N MET A 1 -9.23 -9.33 -1.34
CA MET A 1 -8.34 -9.37 -2.54
C MET A 1 -7.83 -10.80 -2.65
N THR A 2 -8.30 -11.57 -3.63
CA THR A 2 -7.75 -12.91 -3.90
C THR A 2 -6.74 -12.82 -5.04
N PRO A 3 -5.74 -13.71 -5.13
CA PRO A 3 -4.77 -13.72 -6.22
C PRO A 3 -5.42 -13.81 -7.60
N ASP A 4 -6.62 -14.40 -7.68
CA ASP A 4 -7.31 -14.72 -8.92
C ASP A 4 -8.27 -13.62 -9.41
N ASN A 5 -8.42 -12.51 -8.65
CA ASN A 5 -9.35 -11.44 -9.01
C ASN A 5 -8.65 -10.07 -9.20
N PRO A 6 -7.86 -9.93 -10.28
CA PRO A 6 -7.19 -8.67 -10.59
C PRO A 6 -8.18 -7.57 -11.02
N LYS A 7 -9.28 -7.92 -11.69
CA LYS A 7 -10.25 -6.93 -12.19
C LYS A 7 -10.95 -6.17 -11.07
N GLN A 8 -11.48 -6.89 -10.07
CA GLN A 8 -12.14 -6.26 -8.93
C GLN A 8 -11.15 -5.42 -8.10
N THR A 9 -9.94 -5.92 -7.94
CA THR A 9 -8.83 -5.22 -7.28
C THR A 9 -8.56 -3.86 -7.92
N VAL A 10 -8.38 -3.83 -9.24
CA VAL A 10 -8.12 -2.59 -9.98
C VAL A 10 -9.32 -1.64 -9.94
N ALA A 11 -10.55 -2.17 -10.07
CA ALA A 11 -11.76 -1.37 -9.99
C ALA A 11 -11.89 -0.67 -8.62
N LEU A 12 -11.69 -1.40 -7.52
CA LEU A 12 -11.75 -0.84 -6.17
C LEU A 12 -10.60 0.14 -5.90
N ALA A 13 -9.39 -0.16 -6.37
CA ALA A 13 -8.25 0.76 -6.26
C ALA A 13 -8.48 2.07 -7.03
N THR A 14 -9.14 2.00 -8.19
CA THR A 14 -9.52 3.17 -8.98
C THR A 14 -10.54 4.04 -8.24
N LEU A 15 -11.59 3.42 -7.68
CA LEU A 15 -12.58 4.12 -6.86
C LEU A 15 -11.96 4.78 -5.63
N ALA A 16 -11.05 4.08 -4.93
CA ALA A 16 -10.33 4.65 -3.80
C ALA A 16 -9.45 5.84 -4.23
N SER A 17 -8.79 5.74 -5.38
CA SER A 17 -7.94 6.81 -5.93
C SER A 17 -8.74 8.06 -6.31
N PHE A 18 -9.97 7.88 -6.79
CA PHE A 18 -10.88 9.00 -7.05
C PHE A 18 -11.18 9.79 -5.77
N GLY A 19 -11.44 9.11 -4.65
CA GLY A 19 -11.64 9.74 -3.35
C GLY A 19 -10.43 10.55 -2.88
N LEU A 20 -9.21 10.03 -3.09
CA LEU A 20 -7.96 10.76 -2.80
C LEU A 20 -7.84 12.05 -3.63
N GLY A 21 -8.19 12.01 -4.92
CA GLY A 21 -8.22 13.20 -5.77
C GLY A 21 -9.17 14.29 -5.26
N GLY A 22 -10.32 13.87 -4.73
CA GLY A 22 -11.31 14.76 -4.10
C GLY A 22 -10.83 15.43 -2.81
N ILE A 23 -9.82 14.88 -2.12
CA ILE A 23 -9.26 15.50 -0.91
C ILE A 23 -8.10 16.43 -1.27
N ILE A 24 -7.21 15.98 -2.16
CA ILE A 24 -5.96 16.69 -2.46
C ILE A 24 -6.23 18.00 -3.20
N THR A 25 -7.12 17.98 -4.19
CA THR A 25 -7.40 19.13 -5.07
C THR A 25 -7.96 20.33 -4.31
N PRO A 26 -9.09 20.23 -3.56
CA PRO A 26 -9.64 21.38 -2.87
C PRO A 26 -8.75 21.88 -1.74
N THR A 27 -8.03 21.00 -1.04
CA THR A 27 -7.12 21.41 0.04
C THR A 27 -5.98 22.30 -0.49
N ALA A 28 -5.41 21.94 -1.64
CA ALA A 28 -4.40 22.77 -2.30
C ALA A 28 -4.99 24.11 -2.75
N SER A 29 -6.17 24.12 -3.39
CA SER A 29 -6.83 25.35 -3.81
C SER A 29 -7.12 26.31 -2.65
N ILE A 30 -7.59 25.78 -1.51
CA ILE A 30 -7.87 26.59 -0.32
C ILE A 30 -6.58 27.20 0.25
N ALA A 31 -5.50 26.41 0.32
CA ALA A 31 -4.22 26.90 0.82
C ALA A 31 -3.68 28.08 -0.01
N LEU A 32 -3.86 28.03 -1.34
CA LEU A 32 -3.47 29.12 -2.24
C LEU A 32 -4.37 30.35 -2.12
N LEU A 33 -5.66 30.15 -1.88
CA LEU A 33 -6.65 31.22 -1.78
C LEU A 33 -6.51 32.04 -0.47
N VAL A 34 -6.02 31.43 0.61
CA VAL A 34 -5.77 32.12 1.89
C VAL A 34 -4.37 32.77 1.92
N ALA A 35 -3.43 32.29 1.11
CA ALA A 35 -2.07 32.83 1.07
C ALA A 35 -2.05 34.28 0.54
N PRO A 36 -1.25 35.18 1.14
CA PRO A 36 -1.00 36.50 0.56
C PRO A 36 -0.30 36.36 -0.81
N ASP A 37 -0.62 37.22 -1.78
CA ASP A 37 -0.03 37.19 -3.14
C ASP A 37 1.52 37.19 -3.11
N ALA A 38 2.14 37.91 -2.18
CA ALA A 38 3.60 37.97 -2.03
C ALA A 38 4.22 36.62 -1.58
N LEU A 39 3.43 35.72 -0.97
CA LEU A 39 3.89 34.45 -0.39
C LEU A 39 3.19 33.23 -1.03
N VAL A 40 2.46 33.42 -2.14
CA VAL A 40 1.71 32.32 -2.78
C VAL A 40 2.65 31.19 -3.23
N THR A 41 3.83 31.54 -3.73
CA THR A 41 4.85 30.58 -4.18
C THR A 41 5.43 29.78 -3.02
N THR A 42 5.72 30.45 -1.90
CA THR A 42 6.22 29.83 -0.67
C THR A 42 5.16 28.94 -0.02
N ALA A 43 3.89 29.37 0.00
CA ALA A 43 2.78 28.54 0.48
C ALA A 43 2.57 27.29 -0.37
N THR A 44 2.67 27.42 -1.71
CA THR A 44 2.62 26.29 -2.64
C THR A 44 3.75 25.31 -2.37
N ALA A 45 4.98 25.81 -2.27
CA ALA A 45 6.17 25.01 -2.02
C ALA A 45 6.07 24.26 -0.68
N LEU A 46 5.67 24.95 0.39
CA LEU A 46 5.48 24.35 1.71
C LEU A 46 4.43 23.24 1.70
N SER A 47 3.29 23.46 1.05
CA SER A 47 2.22 22.48 0.90
C SER A 47 2.73 21.19 0.21
N LEU A 48 3.51 21.35 -0.86
CA LEU A 48 4.10 20.23 -1.58
C LEU A 48 5.17 19.51 -0.74
N SER A 49 6.03 20.25 -0.03
CA SER A 49 7.04 19.68 0.87
C SER A 49 6.42 18.83 1.97
N VAL A 50 5.37 19.31 2.65
CA VAL A 50 4.65 18.55 3.68
C VAL A 50 4.06 17.26 3.10
N ARG A 51 3.55 17.29 1.87
CA ARG A 51 3.04 16.09 1.19
C ARG A 51 4.14 15.05 0.94
N PHE A 52 5.33 15.46 0.53
CA PHE A 52 6.46 14.54 0.35
C PHE A 52 6.89 13.91 1.67
N VAL A 53 7.00 14.70 2.74
CA VAL A 53 7.35 14.20 4.08
C VAL A 53 6.30 13.22 4.58
N GLY A 54 5.01 13.56 4.48
CA GLY A 54 3.91 12.66 4.86
C GLY A 54 3.91 11.37 4.04
N GLY A 55 4.21 11.45 2.74
CA GLY A 55 4.35 10.30 1.85
C GLY A 55 5.49 9.37 2.28
N ALA A 56 6.65 9.91 2.65
CA ALA A 56 7.77 9.13 3.14
C ALA A 56 7.44 8.40 4.45
N ILE A 57 6.82 9.10 5.41
CA ILE A 57 6.39 8.51 6.69
C ILE A 57 5.36 7.39 6.45
N GLY A 58 4.34 7.66 5.65
CA GLY A 58 3.31 6.67 5.31
C GLY A 58 3.89 5.44 4.62
N TYR A 59 4.81 5.64 3.67
CA TYR A 59 5.50 4.55 2.99
C TYR A 59 6.29 3.68 3.97
N SER A 60 7.07 4.28 4.87
CA SER A 60 7.84 3.54 5.89
C SER A 60 6.93 2.69 6.79
N ILE A 61 5.78 3.22 7.22
CA ILE A 61 4.81 2.50 8.05
C ILE A 61 4.22 1.31 7.27
N TYR A 62 3.71 1.55 6.07
CA TYR A 62 3.12 0.52 5.23
C TYR A 62 4.12 -0.58 4.87
N TYR A 63 5.34 -0.19 4.53
CA TYR A 63 6.41 -1.13 4.21
C TYR A 63 6.79 -2.00 5.42
N ASN A 64 6.93 -1.40 6.61
CA ASN A 64 7.26 -2.16 7.82
C ASN A 64 6.17 -3.19 8.18
N VAL A 65 4.90 -2.77 8.12
CA VAL A 65 3.76 -3.66 8.37
C VAL A 65 3.72 -4.79 7.33
N PHE A 66 3.91 -4.45 6.06
CA PHE A 66 3.93 -5.42 4.97
C PHE A 66 5.03 -6.46 5.16
N VAL A 67 6.28 -6.02 5.36
CA VAL A 67 7.42 -6.93 5.55
C VAL A 67 7.22 -7.82 6.77
N ARG A 68 6.81 -7.25 7.91
CA ARG A 68 6.60 -8.03 9.15
C ARG A 68 5.52 -9.10 9.00
N LYS A 69 4.46 -8.83 8.23
CA LYS A 69 3.39 -9.81 7.96
C LYS A 69 3.81 -10.82 6.90
N LEU A 70 4.50 -10.36 5.84
CA LEU A 70 4.97 -11.21 4.78
C LEU A 70 6.00 -12.23 5.28
N THR A 71 6.98 -11.83 6.10
CA THR A 71 7.98 -12.78 6.65
C THR A 71 7.35 -13.87 7.53
N ALA A 72 6.19 -13.60 8.14
CA ALA A 72 5.45 -14.60 8.90
C ALA A 72 4.57 -15.50 8.01
N PHE A 73 3.83 -14.92 7.06
CA PHE A 73 2.88 -15.67 6.24
C PHE A 73 3.54 -16.41 5.07
N LEU A 74 4.59 -15.85 4.49
CA LEU A 74 5.25 -16.42 3.32
C LEU A 74 5.71 -17.86 3.60
N PRO A 75 6.53 -18.15 4.64
CA PRO A 75 6.96 -19.52 4.90
C PRO A 75 5.80 -20.44 5.31
N ALA A 76 4.84 -19.94 6.09
CA ALA A 76 3.71 -20.72 6.58
C ALA A 76 2.78 -21.19 5.44
N TYR A 77 2.41 -20.29 4.52
CA TYR A 77 1.55 -20.63 3.40
C TYR A 77 2.30 -21.45 2.36
N THR A 78 3.56 -21.15 2.04
CA THR A 78 4.33 -21.98 1.11
C THR A 78 4.49 -23.40 1.62
N ALA A 79 4.77 -23.58 2.92
CA ALA A 79 4.85 -24.90 3.55
C ALA A 79 3.51 -25.64 3.49
N THR A 80 2.40 -24.97 3.85
CA THR A 80 1.05 -25.58 3.85
C THR A 80 0.66 -26.09 2.47
N TYR A 81 0.88 -25.29 1.42
CA TYR A 81 0.56 -25.68 0.05
C TYR A 81 1.50 -26.78 -0.47
N ALA A 82 2.77 -26.78 -0.07
CA ALA A 82 3.71 -27.85 -0.42
C ALA A 82 3.37 -29.19 0.26
N ILE A 83 2.99 -29.17 1.54
CA ILE A 83 2.55 -30.36 2.29
C ILE A 83 1.26 -30.93 1.69
N ASN A 84 0.29 -30.07 1.36
CA ASN A 84 -0.95 -30.50 0.69
C ASN A 84 -0.70 -31.10 -0.70
N ALA A 85 0.39 -30.71 -1.37
CA ALA A 85 0.82 -31.28 -2.65
C ALA A 85 1.62 -32.58 -2.50
N GLY A 86 1.86 -33.06 -1.27
CA GLY A 86 2.49 -34.34 -0.97
C GLY A 86 3.91 -34.25 -0.38
N LEU A 87 4.38 -33.07 0.03
CA LEU A 87 5.68 -32.92 0.69
C LEU A 87 5.64 -33.48 2.12
N ALA A 88 6.68 -34.21 2.52
CA ALA A 88 6.83 -34.67 3.89
C ALA A 88 7.04 -33.48 4.85
N PRO A 89 6.37 -33.43 6.03
CA PRO A 89 6.44 -32.28 6.94
C PRO A 89 7.87 -31.91 7.37
N GLY A 90 8.74 -32.91 7.54
CA GLY A 90 10.14 -32.69 7.94
C GLY A 90 11.03 -32.06 6.87
N ALA A 91 10.59 -32.01 5.61
CA ALA A 91 11.30 -31.36 4.50
C ALA A 91 10.71 -29.99 4.13
N ALA A 92 9.65 -29.54 4.81
CA ALA A 92 8.95 -28.31 4.48
C ALA A 92 9.81 -27.06 4.75
N GLU A 93 10.49 -26.99 5.89
CA GLU A 93 11.34 -25.84 6.23
C GLU A 93 12.52 -25.69 5.26
N THR A 94 13.23 -26.79 4.99
CA THR A 94 14.38 -26.80 4.06
C THR A 94 13.97 -26.47 2.63
N PHE A 95 12.79 -26.94 2.19
CA PHE A 95 12.25 -26.60 0.87
C PHE A 95 11.84 -25.12 0.76
N VAL A 96 11.20 -24.57 1.79
CA VAL A 96 10.78 -23.17 1.81
C VAL A 96 12.01 -22.24 1.82
N ASP A 97 13.02 -22.54 2.63
CA ASP A 97 14.27 -21.77 2.65
C ASP A 97 15.00 -21.84 1.30
N ALA A 98 15.06 -23.03 0.68
CA ALA A 98 15.64 -23.18 -0.66
C ALA A 98 14.86 -22.39 -1.71
N LEU A 99 13.52 -22.40 -1.66
CA LEU A 99 12.66 -21.69 -2.61
C LEU A 99 12.81 -20.16 -2.49
N LEU A 100 12.93 -19.65 -1.27
CA LEU A 100 13.02 -18.21 -1.00
C LEU A 100 14.42 -17.64 -1.27
N THR A 101 15.47 -18.45 -1.07
CA THR A 101 16.86 -17.99 -1.18
C THR A 101 17.48 -18.30 -2.55
N ALA A 102 17.18 -19.47 -3.11
CA ALA A 102 17.76 -19.94 -4.37
C ALA A 102 16.77 -20.84 -5.14
N PRO A 103 15.83 -20.24 -5.91
CA PRO A 103 14.84 -21.00 -6.68
C PRO A 103 15.44 -22.00 -7.68
N ALA A 104 16.69 -21.82 -8.09
CA ALA A 104 17.41 -22.75 -8.97
C ALA A 104 17.90 -24.03 -8.23
N GLN A 105 18.05 -23.98 -6.90
CA GLN A 105 18.48 -25.10 -6.06
C GLN A 105 17.32 -25.95 -5.55
N THR A 106 16.07 -25.57 -5.84
CA THR A 106 14.92 -26.39 -5.44
C THR A 106 14.95 -27.76 -6.12
N ALA A 107 15.58 -27.91 -7.29
CA ALA A 107 15.74 -29.20 -7.96
C ALA A 107 16.60 -30.23 -7.20
N THR A 108 17.37 -29.80 -6.19
CA THR A 108 18.25 -30.68 -5.41
C THR A 108 17.62 -31.26 -4.13
N VAL A 109 16.39 -30.86 -3.77
CA VAL A 109 15.72 -31.41 -2.56
C VAL A 109 15.15 -32.80 -2.89
N PRO A 110 15.54 -33.86 -2.15
CA PRO A 110 15.03 -35.21 -2.37
C PRO A 110 13.52 -35.29 -2.13
N GLY A 111 12.77 -35.91 -3.05
CA GLY A 111 11.32 -36.14 -2.90
C GLY A 111 10.41 -35.06 -3.51
N LEU A 112 10.96 -34.13 -4.29
CA LEU A 112 10.14 -33.15 -5.01
C LEU A 112 9.49 -33.73 -6.26
N THR A 113 8.17 -33.59 -6.33
CA THR A 113 7.38 -33.82 -7.54
C THR A 113 7.17 -32.48 -8.27
N PRO A 114 6.99 -32.49 -9.62
CA PRO A 114 6.64 -31.29 -10.37
C PRO A 114 5.38 -30.58 -9.83
N GLN A 115 4.47 -31.33 -9.22
CA GLN A 115 3.25 -30.84 -8.61
C GLN A 115 3.53 -29.98 -7.36
N ILE A 116 4.48 -30.37 -6.51
CA ILE A 116 4.88 -29.60 -5.32
C ILE A 116 5.54 -28.28 -5.75
N LEU A 117 6.39 -28.33 -6.78
CA LEU A 117 7.06 -27.15 -7.33
C LEU A 117 6.08 -26.15 -7.95
N ALA A 118 4.99 -26.64 -8.55
CA ALA A 118 3.92 -25.79 -9.07
C ALA A 118 2.99 -25.22 -7.98
N ALA A 119 2.83 -25.93 -6.85
CA ALA A 119 1.95 -25.53 -5.75
C ALA A 119 2.58 -24.45 -4.84
N ALA A 120 3.90 -24.49 -4.63
CA ALA A 120 4.57 -23.56 -3.71
C ALA A 120 4.44 -22.07 -4.12
N PRO A 121 4.57 -21.68 -5.41
CA PRO A 121 4.34 -20.30 -5.86
C PRO A 121 2.90 -19.84 -5.63
N ILE A 122 1.91 -20.75 -5.67
CA ILE A 122 0.51 -20.42 -5.39
C ILE A 122 0.34 -20.06 -3.91
N GLY A 123 0.93 -20.84 -3.01
CA GLY A 123 0.97 -20.50 -1.58
C GLY A 123 1.64 -19.14 -1.33
N GLY A 124 2.71 -18.85 -2.05
CA GLY A 124 3.36 -17.53 -2.03
C GLY A 124 2.41 -16.39 -2.43
N ARG A 125 1.66 -16.54 -3.53
CA ARG A 125 0.67 -15.54 -3.97
C ARG A 125 -0.39 -15.26 -2.90
N TRP A 126 -0.85 -16.29 -2.19
CA TRP A 126 -1.79 -16.13 -1.07
C TRP A 126 -1.17 -15.41 0.12
N ALA A 127 0.08 -15.71 0.48
CA ALA A 127 0.80 -14.98 1.53
C ALA A 127 0.94 -13.49 1.20
N TYR A 128 1.27 -13.15 -0.05
CA TYR A 128 1.32 -11.76 -0.51
C TYR A 128 -0.05 -11.08 -0.46
N ALA A 129 -1.11 -11.79 -0.89
CA ALA A 129 -2.47 -11.25 -0.83
C ALA A 129 -2.89 -10.92 0.61
N GLU A 130 -2.61 -11.81 1.57
CA GLU A 130 -2.94 -11.63 2.98
C GLU A 130 -2.13 -10.48 3.61
N ALA A 131 -0.81 -10.43 3.36
CA ALA A 131 0.04 -9.36 3.85
C ALA A 131 -0.41 -7.98 3.32
N LEU A 132 -0.87 -7.90 2.07
CA LEU A 132 -1.40 -6.66 1.49
C LEU A 132 -2.72 -6.22 2.13
N HIS A 133 -3.59 -7.12 2.61
CA HIS A 133 -4.82 -6.71 3.31
C HIS A 133 -4.51 -5.92 4.58
N PHE A 134 -3.47 -6.32 5.32
CA PHE A 134 -3.02 -5.56 6.49
C PHE A 134 -2.58 -4.14 6.14
N VAL A 135 -1.92 -3.94 4.99
CA VAL A 135 -1.56 -2.60 4.51
C VAL A 135 -2.81 -1.76 4.27
N TRP A 136 -3.85 -2.33 3.65
CA TRP A 136 -5.12 -1.63 3.46
C TRP A 136 -5.79 -1.27 4.79
N TYR A 137 -5.81 -2.18 5.77
CA TYR A 137 -6.36 -1.87 7.10
C TYR A 137 -5.60 -0.75 7.80
N THR A 138 -4.28 -0.68 7.63
CA THR A 138 -3.49 0.42 8.21
C THR A 138 -3.76 1.79 7.57
N SER A 139 -4.35 1.85 6.38
CA SER A 139 -4.72 3.12 5.73
C SER A 139 -5.99 3.77 6.30
N ILE A 140 -6.90 2.95 6.84
CA ILE A 140 -8.19 3.39 7.42
C ILE A 140 -8.00 4.45 8.53
N PRO A 141 -7.15 4.25 9.56
CA PRO A 141 -6.99 5.24 10.62
C PRO A 141 -6.45 6.59 10.11
N PHE A 142 -5.56 6.60 9.12
CA PHE A 142 -5.09 7.85 8.51
C PHE A 142 -6.22 8.61 7.81
N GLY A 143 -7.13 7.90 7.13
CA GLY A 143 -8.34 8.47 6.56
C GLY A 143 -9.26 9.07 7.63
N VAL A 144 -9.46 8.37 8.74
CA VAL A 144 -10.28 8.86 9.87
C VAL A 144 -9.69 10.14 10.47
N VAL A 145 -8.38 10.19 10.70
CA VAL A 145 -7.70 11.40 11.20
C VAL A 145 -7.87 12.56 10.22
N ALA A 146 -7.76 12.31 8.91
CA ALA A 146 -7.99 13.34 7.89
C ALA A 146 -9.43 13.89 7.94
N CYS A 147 -10.43 13.01 8.12
CA CYS A 147 -11.83 13.42 8.28
C CYS A 147 -12.06 14.25 9.55
N ILE A 148 -11.39 13.90 10.66
CA ILE A 148 -11.45 14.67 11.90
C ILE A 148 -10.81 16.04 11.71
N CYS A 149 -9.64 16.11 11.08
CA CYS A 149 -8.97 17.39 10.76
C CYS A 149 -9.86 18.31 9.92
N ARG A 150 -10.65 17.76 8.98
CA ARG A 150 -11.61 18.54 8.19
C ARG A 150 -12.63 19.26 9.06
N CYS A 151 -13.05 18.70 10.20
CA CYS A 151 -14.01 19.36 11.09
C CYS A 151 -13.48 20.64 11.75
N PHE A 152 -12.15 20.82 11.77
CA PHE A 152 -11.51 22.03 12.31
C PHE A 152 -11.31 23.13 11.27
N PHE A 153 -11.66 22.90 10.00
CA PHE A 153 -11.60 23.94 8.98
C PHE A 153 -12.73 24.97 9.19
N THR A 154 -12.34 26.23 9.38
CA THR A 154 -13.26 27.38 9.41
C THR A 154 -13.62 27.84 7.99
N SER A 155 -14.78 28.49 7.84
CA SER A 155 -15.25 29.00 6.55
C SER A 155 -14.22 29.93 5.88
N THR A 156 -13.88 29.64 4.62
CA THR A 156 -12.97 30.44 3.80
C THR A 156 -13.70 31.42 2.88
N ALA A 157 -15.03 31.58 3.04
CA ALA A 157 -15.87 32.43 2.20
C ALA A 157 -15.35 33.88 2.09
N LYS A 158 -14.74 34.42 3.15
CA LYS A 158 -14.14 35.76 3.16
C LYS A 158 -13.02 35.93 2.12
N TYR A 159 -12.33 34.86 1.76
CA TYR A 159 -11.20 34.88 0.83
C TYR A 159 -11.62 34.58 -0.62
N GLN A 160 -12.84 34.09 -0.84
CA GLN A 160 -13.41 33.82 -2.17
C GLN A 160 -13.89 35.11 -2.85
N THR A 161 -12.97 36.05 -3.04
CA THR A 161 -13.21 37.31 -3.75
C THR A 161 -12.81 37.17 -5.22
N ASN A 162 -13.36 38.01 -6.12
CA ASN A 162 -12.98 38.09 -7.54
C ASN A 162 -11.55 38.64 -7.77
N ARG A 163 -10.68 38.51 -6.77
CA ARG A 163 -9.31 38.99 -6.79
C ARG A 163 -8.46 38.08 -7.67
N VAL A 164 -7.76 38.68 -8.63
CA VAL A 164 -6.80 37.99 -9.49
C VAL A 164 -5.39 38.27 -8.94
N ALA A 165 -4.72 37.23 -8.42
CA ALA A 165 -3.38 37.36 -7.83
C ALA A 165 -2.26 37.56 -8.87
N VAL A 166 -2.50 37.17 -10.13
CA VAL A 166 -1.58 37.36 -11.26
C VAL A 166 -2.42 37.75 -12.49
N ALA A 167 -2.37 39.02 -12.87
CA ALA A 167 -2.78 39.47 -14.19
C ALA A 167 -1.56 39.44 -15.10
N LEU A 168 -1.70 38.83 -16.30
CA LEU A 168 -0.64 38.79 -17.31
C LEU A 168 -0.34 40.19 -17.86
#